data_AF-A0A372RJ26-F1
#
_entry.id   AF-A0A372RJ26-F1
#
_cell.length_a   1.000
_cell.length_b   1.000
_cell.length_c   1.000
_cell.angle_alpha   90.00
_cell.angle_beta   90.00
_cell.angle_gamma   90.00
#
_symmetry.space_group_name_H-M   'P 1'
#
loop_
_entity.id
_entity.type
_entity.pdbx_description
1 polymer ?
#
loop_
_entity_poly.entity_id
_entity_poly.type
_entity_poly.pdbx_seq_one_letter_code
_entity_poly.pdbx_strand_id
1 'polypeptide(L)'
;ISENLLSALRFLKVKIEHNLTDEAFQETMMAFNSNPISLHTVKKQLKSIVHIEPIWTDMCLNSCCAYAESYRKLTKCPVCGSERFQHKKPCKQYSYFSLIERITIQYRNYDRAKELRYRANY
;
A
#
# COMPACT_ATOMS: atom_id res chain seq x y z
N ILE A 1 -18.94 -6.04 9.76
CA ILE A 1 -18.27 -4.71 9.91
C ILE A 1 -19.25 -3.82 10.67
N SER A 2 -18.83 -3.09 11.71
CA SER A 2 -19.75 -2.20 12.44
C SER A 2 -20.06 -0.93 11.64
N GLU A 3 -21.24 -0.34 11.82
CA GLU A 3 -21.64 0.90 11.13
C GLU A 3 -20.64 2.04 11.35
N ASN A 4 -20.15 2.20 12.58
CA ASN A 4 -19.16 3.22 12.92
C ASN A 4 -17.83 3.00 12.17
N LEU A 5 -17.39 1.75 12.01
CA LEU A 5 -16.21 1.42 11.20
C LEU A 5 -16.45 1.68 9.71
N LEU A 6 -17.65 1.40 9.19
CA LEU A 6 -18.00 1.67 7.80
C LEU A 6 -17.96 3.17 7.49
N SER A 7 -18.54 4.00 8.36
CA SER A 7 -18.47 5.46 8.25
C SER A 7 -17.02 5.96 8.32
N ALA A 8 -16.21 5.43 9.23
CA ALA A 8 -14.81 5.80 9.35
C ALA A 8 -13.99 5.40 8.11
N LEU A 9 -14.27 4.24 7.50
CA LEU A 9 -13.65 3.81 6.24
C LEU A 9 -14.06 4.70 5.06
N ARG A 10 -15.33 5.11 4.98
CA ARG A 10 -15.81 6.09 3.98
C ARG A 10 -15.13 7.44 4.15
N PHE A 11 -14.99 7.91 5.39
CA PHE A 11 -14.33 9.17 5.66
C PHE A 11 -12.82 9.10 5.39
N LEU A 12 -12.19 7.94 5.60
CA LEU A 12 -10.79 7.71 5.23
C LEU A 12 -10.57 7.89 3.72
N LYS A 13 -11.54 7.46 2.89
CA LYS A 13 -11.51 7.70 1.44
C LYS A 13 -11.52 9.21 1.13
N VAL A 14 -12.45 9.97 1.73
CA VAL A 14 -12.53 11.44 1.56
C VAL A 14 -11.23 12.12 1.97
N LYS A 15 -10.65 11.71 3.11
CA LYS A 15 -9.35 12.21 3.56
C LYS A 15 -8.26 12.05 2.50
N ILE A 16 -8.18 10.87 1.87
CA ILE A 16 -7.18 10.57 0.84
C ILE A 16 -7.45 11.37 -0.43
N GLU A 17 -8.70 11.45 -0.88
CA GLU A 17 -9.08 12.17 -2.12
C GLU A 17 -8.87 13.68 -2.01
N HIS A 18 -9.01 14.25 -0.81
CA HIS A 18 -8.92 15.69 -0.57
C HIS A 18 -7.69 16.12 0.24
N ASN A 19 -6.73 15.22 0.47
CA ASN A 19 -5.52 15.50 1.25
C ASN A 19 -5.79 16.12 2.62
N LEU A 20 -6.86 15.70 3.31
CA LEU A 20 -7.15 16.20 4.66
C LEU A 20 -6.01 15.81 5.61
N THR A 21 -5.74 16.64 6.62
CA THR A 21 -4.72 16.33 7.63
C THR A 21 -5.20 15.22 8.59
N ASP A 22 -4.27 14.62 9.35
CA ASP A 22 -4.64 13.60 10.33
C ASP A 22 -5.46 14.23 11.47
N GLU A 23 -5.15 15.49 11.82
CA GLU A 23 -5.85 16.31 12.80
C GLU A 23 -7.30 16.57 12.36
N ALA A 24 -7.50 17.07 11.14
CA ALA A 24 -8.85 17.35 10.60
C ALA A 24 -9.72 16.09 10.57
N PHE A 25 -9.12 14.93 10.28
CA PHE A 25 -9.81 13.65 10.35
C PHE A 25 -10.23 13.29 11.78
N GLN A 26 -9.34 13.45 12.77
CA GLN A 26 -9.65 13.17 14.17
C GLN A 26 -10.75 14.10 14.69
N GLU A 27 -10.62 15.42 14.47
CA GLU A 27 -11.58 16.42 14.93
C GLU A 27 -12.98 16.16 14.34
N THR A 28 -13.05 15.88 13.04
CA THR A 28 -14.33 15.55 12.38
C THR A 28 -14.91 14.25 12.96
N MET A 29 -14.10 13.21 13.17
CA MET A 29 -14.58 11.96 13.76
C MET A 29 -15.13 12.17 15.18
N MET A 30 -14.48 13.02 15.98
CA MET A 30 -14.92 13.37 17.34
C MET A 30 -16.20 14.20 17.33
N ALA A 31 -16.38 15.10 16.35
CA ALA A 31 -17.56 15.95 16.25
C ALA A 31 -18.85 15.16 15.93
N PHE A 32 -18.76 14.10 15.13
CA PHE A 32 -19.93 13.38 14.62
C PHE A 32 -20.16 11.99 15.23
N ASN A 33 -19.24 11.44 16.02
CA ASN A 33 -19.39 10.10 16.61
C ASN A 33 -19.22 10.12 18.14
N SER A 34 -20.20 9.56 18.85
CA SER A 34 -20.15 9.42 20.32
C SER A 34 -19.04 8.50 20.82
N ASN A 35 -18.49 7.65 19.94
CA ASN A 35 -17.33 6.81 20.22
C ASN A 35 -16.40 6.82 18.99
N PRO A 36 -15.53 7.84 18.85
CA PRO A 36 -14.75 8.05 17.64
C PRO A 36 -13.67 6.98 17.48
N ILE A 37 -13.54 6.45 16.27
CA ILE A 37 -12.51 5.47 15.92
C ILE A 37 -11.25 6.22 15.45
N SER A 38 -10.11 5.93 16.08
CA SER A 38 -8.84 6.54 15.68
C SER A 38 -8.44 6.16 14.25
N LEU A 39 -7.72 7.05 13.56
CA LEU A 39 -7.21 6.79 12.21
C LEU A 39 -6.34 5.53 12.16
N HIS A 40 -5.55 5.30 13.21
CA HIS A 40 -4.75 4.09 13.36
C HIS A 40 -5.62 2.83 13.37
N THR A 41 -6.70 2.83 14.15
CA THR A 41 -7.65 1.72 14.19
C THR A 41 -8.31 1.49 12.82
N VAL A 42 -8.73 2.55 12.13
CA VAL A 42 -9.31 2.44 10.77
C VAL A 42 -8.31 1.83 9.80
N LYS A 43 -7.06 2.31 9.77
CA LYS A 43 -5.99 1.76 8.92
C LYS A 43 -5.71 0.28 9.24
N LYS A 44 -5.68 -0.09 10.53
CA LYS A 44 -5.49 -1.48 10.97
C LYS A 44 -6.63 -2.40 10.52
N GLN A 45 -7.88 -1.93 10.60
CA GLN A 45 -9.04 -2.68 10.12
C GLN A 45 -9.08 -2.77 8.59
N LEU A 46 -8.71 -1.70 7.88
CA LEU A 46 -8.57 -1.75 6.43
C LEU A 46 -7.54 -2.82 6.01
N LYS A 47 -6.41 -2.88 6.73
CA LYS A 47 -5.38 -3.90 6.53
C LYS A 47 -5.87 -5.32 6.79
N SER A 48 -6.75 -5.55 7.78
CA SER A 48 -7.31 -6.88 8.03
C SER A 48 -8.34 -7.31 6.98
N ILE A 49 -9.03 -6.35 6.35
CA ILE A 49 -10.00 -6.60 5.27
C ILE A 49 -9.29 -6.84 3.93
N VAL A 50 -8.25 -6.06 3.64
CA VAL A 50 -7.49 -6.16 2.40
C VAL A 50 -6.27 -7.04 2.61
N HIS A 51 -6.35 -8.29 2.17
CA HIS A 51 -5.25 -9.25 2.23
C HIS A 51 -4.19 -8.99 1.13
N ILE A 52 -3.62 -7.79 1.11
CA ILE A 52 -2.47 -7.44 0.26
C ILE A 52 -1.41 -6.74 1.11
N GLU A 53 -0.17 -7.16 0.98
CA GLU A 53 0.94 -6.57 1.73
C GLU A 53 1.97 -5.97 0.76
N PRO A 54 2.61 -4.85 1.15
CA PRO A 54 3.72 -4.32 0.38
C PRO A 54 4.92 -5.28 0.48
N ILE A 55 5.49 -5.60 -0.67
CA ILE A 55 6.78 -6.29 -0.78
C ILE A 55 7.87 -5.24 -0.69
N TRP A 56 8.66 -5.30 0.38
CA TRP A 56 9.83 -4.45 0.55
C TRP A 56 11.03 -5.04 -0.18
N THR A 57 11.71 -4.22 -0.96
CA THR A 57 12.88 -4.65 -1.74
C THR A 57 13.97 -3.59 -1.64
N ASP A 58 15.18 -4.05 -1.36
CA ASP A 58 16.36 -3.19 -1.30
C ASP A 58 16.68 -2.64 -2.69
N MET A 59 17.21 -1.43 -2.75
CA MET A 59 17.55 -0.75 -3.99
C MET A 59 18.88 -0.02 -3.83
N CYS A 60 19.60 0.14 -4.94
CA CYS A 60 20.79 0.97 -4.98
C CYS A 60 20.46 2.40 -4.49
N LEU A 61 21.38 3.03 -3.76
CA LEU A 61 21.23 4.42 -3.30
C LEU A 61 20.91 5.37 -4.47
N ASN A 62 21.59 5.17 -5.61
CA ASN A 62 21.41 5.93 -6.85
C ASN A 62 20.27 5.39 -7.73
N SER A 63 19.48 4.44 -7.23
CA SER A 63 18.31 3.84 -7.92
C SER A 63 18.64 3.14 -9.25
N CYS A 64 19.89 2.72 -9.47
CA CYS A 64 20.32 2.04 -10.69
C CYS A 64 19.73 0.63 -10.84
N CYS A 65 19.48 -0.06 -9.72
CA CYS A 65 18.91 -1.41 -9.72
C CYS A 65 18.17 -1.71 -8.39
N ALA A 66 17.19 -2.60 -8.46
CA ALA A 66 16.62 -3.28 -7.31
C ALA A 66 17.42 -4.56 -7.00
N TYR A 67 17.67 -4.85 -5.73
CA TYR A 67 18.32 -6.10 -5.31
C TYR A 67 17.30 -7.24 -5.17
N ALA A 68 16.58 -7.49 -6.25
CA ALA A 68 15.62 -8.58 -6.40
C ALA A 68 16.21 -9.72 -7.24
N GLU A 69 15.56 -10.89 -7.24
CA GLU A 69 15.94 -12.09 -8.01
C GLU A 69 17.46 -12.35 -8.09
N SER A 70 18.07 -12.17 -9.25
CA SER A 70 19.48 -12.43 -9.55
C SER A 70 20.44 -11.51 -8.78
N TYR A 71 19.98 -10.34 -8.36
CA TYR A 71 20.78 -9.37 -7.61
C TYR A 71 20.63 -9.51 -6.09
N ARG A 72 19.81 -10.46 -5.61
CA ARG A 72 19.49 -10.63 -4.18
C ARG A 72 20.73 -10.89 -3.30
N LYS A 73 21.78 -11.51 -3.85
CA LYS A 73 23.03 -11.81 -3.13
C LYS A 73 24.10 -10.71 -3.25
N LEU A 74 23.88 -9.71 -4.10
CA LEU A 74 24.86 -8.64 -4.30
C LEU A 74 24.88 -7.68 -3.11
N THR A 75 26.09 -7.32 -2.70
CA THR A 75 26.36 -6.31 -1.66
C THR A 75 26.75 -4.96 -2.25
N LYS A 76 27.09 -4.90 -3.54
CA LYS A 76 27.40 -3.67 -4.29
C LYS A 76 26.55 -3.59 -5.55
N CYS A 77 26.25 -2.38 -5.98
CA CYS A 77 25.54 -2.16 -7.24
C CYS A 77 26.42 -2.57 -8.42
N PRO A 78 25.95 -3.42 -9.35
CA PRO A 78 26.72 -3.81 -10.53
C PRO A 78 26.90 -2.67 -11.55
N VAL A 79 26.14 -1.58 -11.42
CA VAL A 79 26.17 -0.43 -12.34
C VAL A 79 27.10 0.68 -11.84
N CYS A 80 26.91 1.12 -10.60
CA CYS A 80 27.64 2.27 -10.05
C CYS A 80 28.62 1.92 -8.91
N GLY A 81 28.72 0.65 -8.52
CA GLY A 81 29.64 0.20 -7.46
C GLY A 81 29.24 0.59 -6.03
N SER A 82 28.16 1.35 -5.82
CA SER A 82 27.73 1.79 -4.49
C SER A 82 27.42 0.61 -3.58
N GLU A 83 27.72 0.72 -2.29
CA GLU A 83 27.34 -0.26 -1.28
C GLU A 83 25.80 -0.35 -1.16
N ARG A 84 25.30 -1.58 -1.07
CA ARG A 84 23.90 -1.86 -0.77
C ARG A 84 23.55 -1.56 0.68
N PHE A 85 24.51 -1.76 1.60
CA PHE A 85 24.28 -1.68 3.03
C PHE A 85 25.17 -0.63 3.70
N GLN A 86 24.61 0.10 4.66
CA GLN A 86 25.30 0.97 5.58
C GLN A 86 24.91 0.60 7.01
N HIS A 87 25.88 0.32 7.88
CA HIS A 87 25.63 -0.15 9.26
C HIS A 87 24.66 -1.36 9.33
N LYS A 88 24.84 -2.35 8.44
CA LYS A 88 23.99 -3.55 8.29
C LYS A 88 22.53 -3.27 7.89
N LYS A 89 22.18 -2.05 7.51
CA LYS A 89 20.86 -1.71 6.97
C LYS A 89 20.97 -1.38 5.48
N PRO A 90 19.97 -1.71 4.66
CA PRO A 90 19.95 -1.30 3.26
C PRO A 90 20.02 0.23 3.15
N CYS A 91 20.84 0.75 2.24
CA CYS A 91 20.97 2.19 2.01
C CYS A 91 19.65 2.81 1.52
N LYS A 92 18.88 2.06 0.71
CA LYS A 92 17.58 2.46 0.20
C LYS A 92 16.69 1.22 0.02
N GLN A 93 15.40 1.39 0.29
CA GLN A 93 14.38 0.39 0.00
C GLN A 93 13.23 1.04 -0.75
N TYR A 94 12.52 0.26 -1.55
CA TYR A 94 11.21 0.61 -2.06
C TYR A 94 10.21 -0.50 -1.71
N SER A 95 8.94 -0.16 -1.77
CA SER A 95 7.86 -1.12 -1.62
C SER A 95 6.95 -1.11 -2.85
N TYR A 96 6.39 -2.27 -3.16
CA TYR A 96 5.39 -2.43 -4.21
C TYR A 96 4.38 -3.49 -3.81
N PHE A 97 3.18 -3.43 -4.39
CA PHE A 97 2.18 -4.48 -4.25
C PHE A 97 2.33 -5.49 -5.39
N SER A 98 2.29 -6.78 -5.06
CA SER A 98 2.36 -7.86 -6.05
C SER A 98 1.34 -7.63 -7.16
N LEU A 99 1.82 -7.67 -8.41
CA LEU A 99 0.93 -7.54 -9.56
C LEU A 99 -0.10 -8.69 -9.60
N ILE A 100 0.33 -9.90 -9.26
CA ILE A 100 -0.52 -11.09 -9.22
C ILE A 100 -1.64 -10.91 -8.20
N GLU A 101 -1.32 -10.44 -6.98
CA GLU A 101 -2.32 -10.21 -5.93
C GLU A 101 -3.31 -9.12 -6.33
N ARG A 102 -2.82 -8.01 -6.88
CA ARG A 102 -3.68 -6.91 -7.39
C ARG A 102 -4.64 -7.39 -8.47
N ILE A 103 -4.17 -8.22 -9.40
CA ILE A 103 -5.01 -8.79 -10.46
C ILE A 103 -6.01 -9.78 -9.86
N THR A 104 -5.56 -10.66 -8.96
CA THR A 104 -6.41 -11.65 -8.29
C THR A 104 -7.57 -10.99 -7.56
N ILE A 105 -7.32 -9.90 -6.82
CA ILE A 105 -8.36 -9.13 -6.13
C ILE A 105 -9.38 -8.57 -7.13
N GLN A 106 -8.93 -8.02 -8.26
CA GLN A 106 -9.83 -7.49 -9.27
C GLN A 106 -10.69 -8.58 -9.93
N TYR A 107 -10.10 -9.74 -10.24
CA TYR A 107 -10.82 -10.86 -10.87
C TYR A 107 -11.75 -11.63 -9.91
N ARG A 108 -11.57 -11.49 -8.60
CA ARG A 108 -12.50 -12.03 -7.59
C ARG A 108 -13.84 -11.30 -7.57
N ASN A 109 -13.89 -10.04 -8.01
CA ASN A 109 -15.13 -9.31 -8.16
C ASN A 109 -15.71 -9.55 -9.56
N TYR A 110 -16.95 -10.05 -9.63
CA TYR A 110 -17.58 -10.43 -10.90
C TYR A 110 -17.70 -9.26 -11.89
N ASP A 111 -18.24 -8.13 -11.45
CA ASP A 111 -18.46 -6.96 -12.30
C ASP A 111 -17.12 -6.40 -12.81
N ARG A 112 -16.15 -6.29 -11.91
CA ARG A 112 -14.79 -5.85 -12.26
C ARG A 112 -14.11 -6.82 -13.23
N ALA A 113 -14.26 -8.13 -13.02
CA ALA A 113 -13.73 -9.13 -13.94
C ALA A 113 -14.36 -9.02 -15.33
N LYS A 114 -15.66 -8.69 -15.41
CA LYS A 114 -16.36 -8.45 -16.69
C LYS A 114 -15.79 -7.24 -17.43
N GLU A 115 -15.56 -6.13 -16.73
CA GLU A 115 -14.92 -4.93 -17.30
C GLU A 115 -13.52 -5.22 -17.85
N LEU A 116 -12.74 -6.04 -17.15
CA LEU A 116 -11.37 -6.38 -17.54
C LEU A 116 -11.28 -7.26 -18.81
N ARG A 117 -12.39 -7.82 -19.29
CA ARG A 117 -12.45 -8.61 -20.55
C ARG A 117 -12.63 -7.77 -21.80
N TYR A 118 -12.57 -6.43 -21.71
CA TYR A 118 -12.85 -5.54 -22.83
C TYR A 118 -12.08 -5.83 -24.13
N ARG A 119 -10.85 -6.38 -24.06
CA ARG A 119 -10.07 -6.76 -25.25
C ARG A 119 -10.40 -8.11 -25.85
N ALA A 120 -10.98 -9.01 -25.06
CA ALA A 120 -11.34 -10.36 -25.52
C ALA A 120 -12.72 -10.39 -26.21
N ASN A 121 -13.54 -9.37 -25.96
CA ASN A 121 -14.89 -9.22 -26.51
C ASN A 121 -14.94 -8.17 -27.63
N TYR A 122 -13.79 -7.81 -28.20
CA TYR A 122 -13.64 -7.00 -29.41
C TYR A 122 -13.19 -7.92 -30.54
#